data_AF-A0A7J3ELS8-F1
#
_entry.id   AF-A0A7J3ELS8-F1
#
_cell.length_a   1.000
_cell.length_b   1.000
_cell.length_c   1.000
_cell.angle_alpha   90.00
_cell.angle_beta   90.00
_cell.angle_gamma   90.00
#
_symmetry.space_group_name_H-M   'P 1'
#
loop_
_entity.id
_entity.type
_entity.pdbx_description
1 polymer ?
#
loop_
_entity_poly.entity_id
_entity_poly.type
_entity_poly.pdbx_seq_one_letter_code
_entity_poly.pdbx_strand_id
1 'polypeptide(L)'
;MKLIEPEFLETLYKIRTVGKYQIVKELAKILGEDVRSVLYRINVLLKGKYFRFSVDYSLSELGLKLIVIITNKNLLLEESAAKFMRFVKAIAYVFPNKHFYSLYMPASTQELSQPLRIGGETVVVELHERLRNKTSFTTYGIDSVFSSEKGFSKESFNKLRKTIEEVFGSLGKEPYVGERKRVVFDAIDLGIIKELEKNAFVKQAEIARALGISLGKLRRHANLHVPYLIKGIRLMSLPLYPEALGTSLLVLIKSEDASVVRKLCEALVTHPTVISCAYRNDSGLGMAQFIIPFSMVRFVTEFLEKVGAEYGFEVSRDMMWLSNIEFSKRYTLPYKRWEEYVPKMSWNINELRRIFSGFE
;
A
#
# COMPACT_ATOMS: atom_id res chain seq x y z
N MET A 1 24.01 12.18 -4.48
CA MET A 1 22.94 12.02 -3.47
C MET A 1 22.79 13.18 -2.49
N LYS A 2 23.75 14.12 -2.35
CA LYS A 2 23.70 15.32 -1.48
C LYS A 2 22.54 16.33 -1.71
N LEU A 3 21.57 16.03 -2.60
CA LEU A 3 20.47 16.94 -3.00
C LEU A 3 19.10 16.50 -2.45
N ILE A 4 19.02 15.30 -1.87
CA ILE A 4 17.78 14.73 -1.34
C ILE A 4 17.97 14.64 0.15
N GLU A 5 17.19 15.42 0.90
CA GLU A 5 17.22 15.42 2.36
C GLU A 5 16.13 14.49 2.89
N PRO A 6 16.32 13.85 4.05
CA PRO A 6 15.33 12.98 4.65
C PRO A 6 13.95 13.64 4.75
N GLU A 7 13.91 14.88 5.25
CA GLU A 7 12.70 15.65 5.48
C GLU A 7 11.92 15.92 4.18
N PHE A 8 12.62 16.12 3.06
CA PHE A 8 11.98 16.32 1.76
C PHE A 8 11.18 15.09 1.33
N LEU A 9 11.76 13.90 1.46
CA LEU A 9 11.09 12.65 1.12
C LEU A 9 9.95 12.34 2.08
N GLU A 10 10.12 12.60 3.37
CA GLU A 10 9.07 12.38 4.37
C GLU A 10 7.89 13.34 4.21
N THR A 11 8.14 14.58 3.76
CA THR A 11 7.09 15.55 3.49
C THR A 11 6.16 15.08 2.36
N LEU A 12 6.65 14.28 1.41
CA LEU A 12 5.81 13.68 0.37
C LEU A 12 4.71 12.79 0.95
N TYR A 13 4.95 12.11 2.08
CA TYR A 13 3.93 11.29 2.75
C TYR A 13 2.75 12.13 3.27
N LYS A 14 2.90 13.45 3.37
CA LYS A 14 1.85 14.38 3.83
C LYS A 14 1.08 15.03 2.68
N ILE A 15 1.56 14.93 1.44
CA ILE A 15 0.92 15.55 0.27
C ILE A 15 -0.38 14.83 -0.09
N ARG A 16 -1.44 15.61 -0.36
CA ARG A 16 -2.78 15.12 -0.70
C ARG A 16 -3.31 15.66 -2.03
N THR A 17 -2.61 16.61 -2.63
CA THR A 17 -3.05 17.26 -3.87
C THR A 17 -2.70 16.46 -5.13
N VAL A 18 -3.45 16.74 -6.19
CA VAL A 18 -3.32 16.07 -7.49
C VAL A 18 -2.64 16.98 -8.50
N GLY A 19 -1.59 16.46 -9.13
CA GLY A 19 -0.91 17.10 -10.25
C GLY A 19 0.40 17.75 -9.84
N LYS A 20 1.44 17.50 -10.65
CA LYS A 20 2.83 17.88 -10.38
C LYS A 20 3.03 19.29 -9.82
N TYR A 21 2.43 20.28 -10.46
CA TYR A 21 2.63 21.68 -10.07
C TYR A 21 1.98 22.02 -8.72
N GLN A 22 0.81 21.45 -8.42
CA GLN A 22 0.17 21.67 -7.12
C GLN A 22 0.92 20.95 -6.00
N ILE A 23 1.40 19.74 -6.28
CA ILE A 23 2.28 18.99 -5.36
C ILE A 23 3.53 19.82 -5.03
N VAL A 24 4.19 20.38 -6.05
CA VAL A 24 5.39 21.22 -5.85
C VAL A 24 5.07 22.48 -5.03
N LYS A 25 3.93 23.14 -5.28
CA LYS A 25 3.51 24.31 -4.50
C LYS A 25 3.24 23.96 -3.04
N GLU A 26 2.56 22.85 -2.79
CA GLU A 26 2.25 22.38 -1.44
C GLU A 26 3.53 21.98 -0.69
N LEU A 27 4.45 21.28 -1.35
CA LEU A 27 5.77 20.96 -0.81
C LEU A 27 6.57 22.22 -0.45
N ALA A 28 6.66 23.18 -1.38
CA ALA A 28 7.34 24.45 -1.15
C ALA A 28 6.78 25.20 0.06
N LYS A 29 5.44 25.22 0.20
CA LYS A 29 4.76 25.80 1.36
C LYS A 29 5.13 25.08 2.66
N ILE A 30 5.14 23.75 2.68
CA ILE A 30 5.43 22.98 3.91
C ILE A 30 6.90 23.11 4.31
N LEU A 31 7.82 23.11 3.34
CA LEU A 31 9.26 23.19 3.57
C LEU A 31 9.75 24.63 3.79
N GLY A 32 8.93 25.65 3.51
CA GLY A 32 9.36 27.05 3.54
C GLY A 32 10.36 27.42 2.44
N GLU A 33 10.34 26.69 1.32
CA GLU A 33 11.28 26.85 0.19
C GLU A 33 10.64 27.52 -1.02
N ASP A 34 11.46 28.01 -1.96
CA ASP A 34 10.98 28.49 -3.26
C ASP A 34 10.47 27.34 -4.15
N VAL A 35 9.40 27.62 -4.91
CA VAL A 35 8.76 26.66 -5.82
C VAL A 35 9.73 26.13 -6.88
N ARG A 36 10.67 26.94 -7.37
CA ARG A 36 11.65 26.50 -8.39
C ARG A 36 12.68 25.55 -7.78
N SER A 37 13.12 25.78 -6.55
CA SER A 37 14.01 24.87 -5.81
C SER A 37 13.39 23.48 -5.68
N VAL A 38 12.15 23.43 -5.15
CA VAL A 38 11.41 22.18 -5.00
C VAL A 38 11.16 21.50 -6.35
N LEU A 39 10.78 22.26 -7.38
CA LEU A 39 10.59 21.72 -8.73
C LEU A 39 11.87 21.09 -9.28
N TYR A 40 13.02 21.73 -9.06
CA TYR A 40 14.32 21.19 -9.47
C TYR A 40 14.61 19.86 -8.76
N ARG A 41 14.44 19.80 -7.43
CA ARG A 41 14.64 18.57 -6.64
C ARG A 41 13.71 17.44 -7.09
N ILE A 42 12.42 17.72 -7.33
CA ILE A 42 11.47 16.75 -7.90
C ILE A 42 11.92 16.27 -9.28
N ASN A 43 12.37 17.18 -10.16
CA ASN A 43 12.84 16.78 -11.49
C ASN A 43 14.08 15.90 -11.43
N VAL A 44 15.01 16.18 -10.51
CA VAL A 44 16.19 15.34 -10.27
C VAL A 44 15.77 13.95 -9.79
N LEU A 45 14.85 13.87 -8.82
CA LEU A 45 14.30 12.60 -8.31
C LEU A 45 13.64 11.78 -9.42
N LEU A 46 12.79 12.41 -10.24
CA LEU A 46 12.04 11.74 -11.31
C LEU A 46 12.91 11.32 -12.51
N LYS A 47 14.07 11.97 -12.71
CA LYS A 47 15.07 11.53 -13.71
C LYS A 47 15.88 10.33 -13.23
N GLY A 48 15.98 10.11 -11.92
CA GLY A 48 16.70 8.99 -11.34
C GLY A 48 16.05 7.65 -11.67
N LYS A 49 16.86 6.61 -11.90
CA LYS A 49 16.36 5.25 -12.14
C LYS A 49 15.73 4.60 -10.90
N TYR A 50 16.08 5.08 -9.71
CA TYR A 50 15.76 4.43 -8.43
C TYR A 50 14.46 4.92 -7.78
N PHE A 51 14.02 6.14 -8.10
CA PHE A 51 12.85 6.73 -7.45
C PHE A 51 11.65 6.73 -8.38
N ARG A 52 10.69 5.86 -8.07
CA ARG A 52 9.34 5.87 -8.66
C ARG A 52 8.34 6.17 -7.58
N PHE A 53 7.38 7.04 -7.86
CA PHE A 53 6.42 7.50 -6.87
C PHE A 53 4.99 7.12 -7.24
N SER A 54 4.24 6.70 -6.22
CA SER A 54 2.82 6.36 -6.29
C SER A 54 2.10 7.08 -5.16
N VAL A 55 0.79 7.25 -5.29
CA VAL A 55 -0.03 7.62 -4.13
C VAL A 55 -0.26 6.43 -3.20
N ASP A 56 -0.44 6.73 -1.91
CA ASP A 56 -1.12 5.88 -0.95
C ASP A 56 -2.56 6.38 -0.77
N TYR A 57 -3.52 5.50 -0.47
CA TYR A 57 -4.93 5.85 -0.36
C TYR A 57 -5.67 4.93 0.62
N SER A 58 -6.80 5.39 1.15
CA SER A 58 -7.64 4.58 2.04
C SER A 58 -8.52 3.61 1.26
N LEU A 59 -8.48 2.32 1.62
CA LEU A 59 -9.41 1.34 1.08
C LEU A 59 -10.81 1.52 1.66
N SER A 60 -10.91 1.73 2.97
CA SER A 60 -12.20 1.88 3.64
C SER A 60 -12.98 3.11 3.17
N GLU A 61 -12.30 4.23 2.92
CA GLU A 61 -12.96 5.43 2.35
C GLU A 61 -13.47 5.17 0.92
N LEU A 62 -12.79 4.31 0.16
CA LEU A 62 -13.26 3.86 -1.16
C LEU A 62 -14.39 2.82 -1.09
N GLY A 63 -14.83 2.44 0.11
CA GLY A 63 -15.77 1.33 0.29
C GLY A 63 -15.19 0.00 -0.18
N LEU A 64 -13.86 -0.16 -0.10
CA LEU A 64 -13.14 -1.37 -0.48
C LEU A 64 -12.53 -2.04 0.76
N LYS A 65 -12.31 -3.35 0.65
CA LYS A 65 -11.53 -4.17 1.57
C LYS A 65 -10.48 -4.97 0.82
N LEU A 66 -9.39 -5.33 1.48
CA LEU A 66 -8.35 -6.21 0.95
C LEU A 66 -8.65 -7.65 1.35
N ILE A 67 -8.78 -8.53 0.35
CA ILE A 67 -8.78 -9.98 0.55
C ILE A 67 -7.44 -10.54 0.08
N VAL A 68 -6.76 -11.25 0.96
CA VAL A 68 -5.56 -12.04 0.64
C VAL A 68 -5.95 -13.52 0.59
N ILE A 69 -5.62 -14.18 -0.51
CA ILE A 69 -5.83 -15.62 -0.68
C ILE A 69 -4.47 -16.27 -0.92
N ILE A 70 -4.13 -17.25 -0.09
CA ILE A 70 -2.93 -18.07 -0.23
C ILE A 70 -3.39 -19.51 -0.41
N THR A 71 -3.12 -20.12 -1.55
CA THR A 71 -3.67 -21.44 -1.91
C THR A 71 -2.70 -22.26 -2.76
N ASN A 72 -2.73 -23.57 -2.65
CA ASN A 72 -1.99 -24.44 -3.57
C ASN A 72 -2.61 -24.51 -4.98
N LYS A 73 -3.79 -23.93 -5.19
CA LYS A 73 -4.46 -23.88 -6.51
C LYS A 73 -4.10 -22.64 -7.33
N ASN A 74 -4.08 -22.80 -8.65
CA ASN A 74 -3.97 -21.68 -9.57
C ASN A 74 -5.36 -21.13 -9.92
N LEU A 75 -5.83 -20.13 -9.17
CA LEU A 75 -7.14 -19.50 -9.36
C LEU A 75 -7.32 -18.80 -10.70
N LEU A 76 -6.25 -18.61 -11.49
CA LEU A 76 -6.40 -18.12 -12.86
C LEU A 76 -7.00 -19.13 -13.82
N LEU A 77 -6.92 -20.42 -13.49
CA LEU A 77 -7.41 -21.53 -14.31
C LEU A 77 -8.77 -22.05 -13.83
N GLU A 78 -9.21 -21.62 -12.66
CA GLU A 78 -10.47 -22.06 -12.04
C GLU A 78 -11.63 -21.21 -12.56
N GLU A 79 -12.59 -21.83 -13.24
CA GLU A 79 -13.77 -21.14 -13.76
C GLU A 79 -14.61 -20.50 -12.64
N SER A 80 -14.75 -21.22 -11.52
CA SER A 80 -15.38 -20.73 -10.30
C SER A 80 -14.72 -19.46 -9.74
N ALA A 81 -13.46 -19.21 -10.09
CA ALA A 81 -12.72 -18.04 -9.66
C ALA A 81 -12.92 -16.80 -10.53
N ALA A 82 -13.40 -16.97 -11.76
CA ALA A 82 -13.48 -15.90 -12.75
C ALA A 82 -14.22 -14.66 -12.23
N LYS A 83 -15.26 -14.85 -11.41
CA LYS A 83 -16.08 -13.76 -10.86
C LYS A 83 -15.26 -12.79 -10.00
N PHE A 84 -14.34 -13.27 -9.16
CA PHE A 84 -13.54 -12.40 -8.29
C PHE A 84 -12.17 -12.06 -8.87
N MET A 85 -11.69 -12.79 -9.88
CA MET A 85 -10.43 -12.47 -10.56
C MET A 85 -10.46 -11.09 -11.25
N ARG A 86 -11.66 -10.51 -11.44
CA ARG A 86 -11.84 -9.11 -11.85
C ARG A 86 -11.37 -8.09 -10.81
N PHE A 87 -11.19 -8.48 -9.55
CA PHE A 87 -10.78 -7.60 -8.43
C PHE A 87 -9.30 -7.73 -8.06
N VAL A 88 -8.52 -8.46 -8.86
CA VAL A 88 -7.12 -8.76 -8.57
C VAL A 88 -6.24 -7.52 -8.64
N LYS A 89 -5.57 -7.23 -7.53
CA LYS A 89 -4.54 -6.21 -7.37
C LYS A 89 -3.14 -6.78 -7.52
N ALA A 90 -2.87 -7.98 -7.02
CA ALA A 90 -1.58 -8.63 -7.17
C ALA A 90 -1.68 -10.15 -7.21
N ILE A 91 -0.73 -10.78 -7.90
CA ILE A 91 -0.52 -12.24 -7.96
C ILE A 91 0.96 -12.49 -7.73
N ALA A 92 1.32 -13.47 -6.91
CA ALA A 92 2.70 -13.91 -6.72
C ALA A 92 2.78 -15.41 -6.43
N TYR A 93 3.96 -16.01 -6.60
CA TYR A 93 4.23 -17.36 -6.12
C TYR A 93 4.74 -17.33 -4.68
N VAL A 94 4.34 -18.33 -3.91
CA VAL A 94 4.65 -18.50 -2.50
C VAL A 94 5.23 -19.90 -2.27
N PHE A 95 6.36 -19.97 -1.57
CA PHE A 95 7.02 -21.23 -1.22
C PHE A 95 6.23 -22.00 -0.13
N PRO A 96 6.19 -23.36 -0.17
CA PRO A 96 6.82 -24.23 -1.17
C PRO A 96 6.05 -24.36 -2.48
N ASN A 97 4.71 -24.40 -2.48
CA ASN A 97 3.90 -24.65 -3.69
C ASN A 97 2.54 -23.94 -3.63
N LYS A 98 2.54 -22.64 -3.30
CA LYS A 98 1.32 -21.84 -3.14
C LYS A 98 1.32 -20.64 -4.09
N HIS A 99 0.13 -20.12 -4.32
CA HIS A 99 -0.13 -18.90 -5.05
C HIS A 99 -0.70 -17.88 -4.07
N PHE A 100 -0.22 -16.64 -4.18
CA PHE A 100 -0.75 -15.50 -3.46
C PHE A 100 -1.61 -14.66 -4.42
N TYR A 101 -2.79 -14.30 -3.97
CA TYR A 101 -3.67 -13.35 -4.62
C TYR A 101 -4.05 -12.25 -3.63
N SER A 102 -3.90 -11.00 -4.05
CA SER A 102 -4.46 -9.85 -3.36
C SER A 102 -5.59 -9.30 -4.22
N LEU A 103 -6.78 -9.24 -3.65
CA LEU A 103 -7.98 -8.69 -4.26
C LEU A 103 -8.39 -7.45 -3.46
N TYR A 104 -8.85 -6.39 -4.13
CA TYR A 104 -9.58 -5.34 -3.43
C TYR A 104 -11.05 -5.44 -3.84
N MET A 105 -11.91 -5.77 -2.89
CA MET A 105 -13.33 -6.06 -3.13
C MET A 105 -14.20 -5.00 -2.47
N PRO A 106 -15.43 -4.75 -2.95
CA PRO A 106 -16.37 -3.90 -2.24
C PRO A 106 -16.59 -4.39 -0.80
N ALA A 107 -16.60 -3.47 0.17
CA ALA A 107 -16.76 -3.76 1.59
C ALA A 107 -18.13 -4.42 1.89
N SER A 108 -19.14 -4.11 1.09
CA SER A 108 -20.48 -4.75 1.14
C SER A 108 -20.50 -6.19 0.65
N THR A 109 -19.44 -6.64 -0.05
CA THR A 109 -19.35 -8.05 -0.43
C THR A 109 -19.29 -8.86 0.85
N GLN A 110 -20.28 -9.72 1.08
CA GLN A 110 -20.26 -10.65 2.20
C GLN A 110 -18.89 -11.32 2.27
N GLU A 111 -18.43 -11.60 3.49
CA GLU A 111 -17.26 -12.47 3.68
C GLU A 111 -17.42 -13.63 2.70
N LEU A 112 -16.36 -13.93 1.94
CA LEU A 112 -16.34 -15.10 1.08
C LEU A 112 -16.66 -16.26 2.03
N SER A 113 -17.93 -16.68 2.01
CA SER A 113 -18.55 -17.40 3.11
C SER A 113 -18.04 -18.82 2.99
N GLN A 114 -17.19 -19.19 3.95
CA GLN A 114 -16.24 -20.29 3.83
C GLN A 114 -15.19 -19.97 2.74
N PRO A 115 -13.93 -20.47 2.83
CA PRO A 115 -13.02 -20.37 1.70
C PRO A 115 -13.87 -20.81 0.50
N LEU A 116 -14.09 -19.89 -0.45
CA LEU A 116 -14.59 -20.18 -1.81
C LEU A 116 -14.25 -21.64 -2.04
N ARG A 117 -15.21 -22.54 -2.34
CA ARG A 117 -15.06 -24.03 -2.43
C ARG A 117 -13.96 -24.48 -3.42
N ILE A 118 -12.81 -23.88 -3.28
CA ILE A 118 -11.48 -24.04 -3.80
C ILE A 118 -10.95 -25.06 -2.81
N GLY A 119 -11.36 -26.32 -2.99
CA GLY A 119 -10.80 -27.41 -2.18
C GLY A 119 -9.26 -27.34 -2.18
N GLY A 120 -8.61 -27.94 -1.19
CA GLY A 120 -7.16 -27.83 -1.00
C GLY A 120 -6.77 -26.85 0.12
N GLU A 121 -5.48 -26.76 0.41
CA GLU A 121 -4.96 -25.91 1.48
C GLU A 121 -5.05 -24.42 1.09
N THR A 122 -6.11 -23.77 1.57
CA THR A 122 -6.40 -22.37 1.28
C THR A 122 -6.53 -21.56 2.56
N VAL A 123 -5.81 -20.45 2.62
CA VAL A 123 -5.91 -19.42 3.67
C VAL A 123 -6.51 -18.17 3.05
N VAL A 124 -7.59 -17.66 3.65
CA VAL A 124 -8.23 -16.40 3.25
C VAL A 124 -8.14 -15.44 4.41
N VAL A 125 -7.62 -14.24 4.16
CA VAL A 125 -7.47 -13.17 5.14
C VAL A 125 -8.16 -11.93 4.62
N GLU A 126 -9.15 -11.45 5.37
CA GLU A 126 -9.83 -10.20 5.11
C GLU A 126 -9.22 -9.09 5.96
N LEU A 127 -8.91 -7.95 5.34
CA LEU A 127 -8.27 -6.78 5.95
C LEU A 127 -8.99 -5.52 5.47
N HIS A 128 -9.26 -4.58 6.37
CA HIS A 128 -10.09 -3.40 6.07
C HIS A 128 -9.27 -2.24 5.54
N GLU A 129 -8.02 -2.13 5.99
CA GLU A 129 -7.17 -1.03 5.62
C GLU A 129 -5.75 -1.50 5.30
N ARG A 130 -5.08 -0.74 4.45
CA ARG A 130 -3.69 -0.96 4.06
C ARG A 130 -2.86 0.28 4.33
N LEU A 131 -1.71 0.07 4.96
CA LEU A 131 -0.64 1.05 5.10
C LEU A 131 0.51 0.65 4.17
N ARG A 132 0.99 1.61 3.39
CA ARG A 132 2.15 1.40 2.54
C ARG A 132 3.41 1.95 3.21
N ASN A 133 4.56 1.52 2.69
CA ASN A 133 5.86 2.01 3.12
C ASN A 133 5.89 3.53 3.24
N LYS A 134 6.20 4.00 4.45
CA LYS A 134 6.39 5.41 4.83
C LYS A 134 7.72 5.54 5.57
N THR A 135 8.79 5.01 4.96
CA THR A 135 10.11 4.88 5.59
C THR A 135 10.55 6.19 6.24
N SER A 136 10.91 6.12 7.53
CA SER A 136 11.44 7.27 8.28
C SER A 136 12.90 7.50 7.93
N PHE A 137 13.17 8.28 6.89
CA PHE A 137 14.53 8.60 6.47
C PHE A 137 15.31 9.39 7.51
N THR A 138 14.64 10.13 8.39
CA THR A 138 15.23 10.83 9.53
C THR A 138 15.77 9.84 10.57
N THR A 139 15.04 8.76 10.83
CA THR A 139 15.46 7.69 11.76
C THR A 139 16.53 6.78 11.15
N TYR A 140 16.32 6.32 9.91
CA TYR A 140 17.14 5.26 9.30
C TYR A 140 18.25 5.78 8.38
N GLY A 141 18.19 7.03 7.94
CA GLY A 141 19.05 7.57 6.88
C GLY A 141 18.52 7.22 5.49
N ILE A 142 18.78 8.07 4.49
CA ILE A 142 18.35 7.82 3.10
C ILE A 142 18.98 6.57 2.51
N ASP A 143 20.25 6.33 2.83
CA ASP A 143 21.02 5.17 2.39
C ASP A 143 20.47 3.83 2.89
N SER A 144 19.64 3.81 3.94
CA SER A 144 18.99 2.59 4.43
C SER A 144 18.10 1.88 3.40
N VAL A 145 17.57 2.61 2.41
CA VAL A 145 16.78 2.00 1.32
C VAL A 145 17.62 1.66 0.09
N PHE A 146 18.91 1.96 0.10
CA PHE A 146 19.86 1.70 -1.00
C PHE A 146 20.95 0.69 -0.64
N SER A 147 21.23 0.50 0.64
CA SER A 147 22.29 -0.36 1.14
C SER A 147 21.70 -1.49 1.97
N SER A 148 21.93 -2.73 1.53
CA SER A 148 21.59 -3.95 2.28
C SER A 148 22.26 -3.98 3.65
N GLU A 149 23.54 -3.58 3.72
CA GLU A 149 24.28 -3.48 4.99
C GLU A 149 23.58 -2.57 6.00
N LYS A 150 22.96 -1.47 5.55
CA LYS A 150 22.25 -0.54 6.45
C LYS A 150 20.83 -0.99 6.73
N GLY A 151 20.03 -1.24 5.69
CA GLY A 151 18.61 -1.57 5.82
C GLY A 151 18.34 -2.90 6.50
N PHE A 152 19.24 -3.89 6.37
CA PHE A 152 19.12 -5.20 7.00
C PHE A 152 19.96 -5.33 8.29
N SER A 153 20.64 -4.27 8.72
CA SER A 153 21.47 -4.32 9.92
C SER A 153 20.66 -4.57 11.20
N LYS A 154 21.32 -5.18 12.19
CA LYS A 154 20.82 -5.25 13.56
C LYS A 154 20.53 -3.85 14.13
N GLU A 155 21.35 -2.85 13.78
CA GLU A 155 21.11 -1.46 14.20
C GLU A 155 19.78 -0.92 13.68
N SER A 156 19.43 -1.18 12.41
CA SER A 156 18.15 -0.78 11.84
C SER A 156 16.98 -1.41 12.61
N PHE A 157 17.05 -2.70 12.92
CA PHE A 157 16.00 -3.36 13.70
C PHE A 157 15.96 -2.91 15.17
N ASN A 158 17.09 -2.51 15.76
CA ASN A 158 17.10 -1.87 17.08
C ASN A 158 16.38 -0.50 17.04
N LYS A 159 16.56 0.29 15.97
CA LYS A 159 15.81 1.53 15.77
C LYS A 159 14.32 1.25 15.61
N LEU A 160 13.94 0.21 14.87
CA LEU A 160 12.55 -0.23 14.77
C LEU A 160 11.96 -0.60 16.12
N ARG A 161 12.70 -1.35 16.95
CA ARG A 161 12.28 -1.70 18.30
C ARG A 161 11.95 -0.44 19.12
N LYS A 162 12.83 0.57 19.09
CA LYS A 162 12.58 1.86 19.77
C LYS A 162 11.33 2.56 19.23
N THR A 163 11.13 2.58 17.91
CA THR A 163 9.91 3.14 17.31
C THR A 163 8.65 2.40 17.79
N ILE A 164 8.72 1.07 17.92
CA ILE A 164 7.63 0.27 18.47
C ILE A 164 7.40 0.65 19.95
N GLU A 165 8.45 0.68 20.75
CA GLU A 165 8.42 1.11 22.16
C GLU A 165 7.77 2.48 22.33
N GLU A 166 8.11 3.47 21.49
CA GLU A 166 7.53 4.81 21.51
C GLU A 166 6.04 4.82 21.17
N VAL A 167 5.64 4.08 20.11
CA VAL A 167 4.23 3.98 19.68
C VAL A 167 3.38 3.32 20.77
N PHE A 168 3.87 2.26 21.40
CA PHE A 168 3.17 1.61 22.51
C PHE A 168 3.26 2.41 23.82
N GLY A 169 4.33 3.17 24.06
CA GLY A 169 4.48 4.04 25.23
C GLY A 169 3.56 5.26 25.21
N SER A 170 3.09 5.68 24.04
CA SER A 170 2.15 6.81 23.86
C SER A 170 0.66 6.47 24.16
N LEU A 171 0.41 5.39 24.92
CA LEU A 171 -0.93 4.96 25.35
C LEU A 171 -1.73 6.11 25.98
N GLY A 172 -2.91 6.38 25.39
CA GLY A 172 -3.86 7.40 25.89
C GLY A 172 -3.98 8.67 25.04
N LYS A 173 -3.10 8.88 24.06
CA LYS A 173 -3.22 9.97 23.07
C LYS A 173 -3.48 9.39 21.69
N GLU A 174 -4.63 8.76 21.48
CA GLU A 174 -5.08 8.58 20.11
C GLU A 174 -5.36 9.98 19.56
N PRO A 175 -4.62 10.47 18.54
CA PRO A 175 -5.05 11.66 17.85
C PRO A 175 -6.42 11.33 17.27
N TYR A 176 -7.44 12.04 17.74
CA TYR A 176 -8.77 12.04 17.15
C TYR A 176 -8.61 12.26 15.64
N VAL A 177 -8.72 11.18 14.86
CA VAL A 177 -8.80 11.27 13.41
C VAL A 177 -10.22 11.77 13.16
N GLY A 178 -10.37 13.10 13.15
CA GLY A 178 -11.67 13.72 13.07
C GLY A 178 -12.51 13.13 11.94
N GLU A 179 -13.82 13.04 12.18
CA GLU A 179 -14.78 12.49 11.23
C GLU A 179 -14.51 13.05 9.84
N ARG A 180 -13.92 12.22 8.98
CA ARG A 180 -13.82 12.54 7.57
C ARG A 180 -15.24 12.47 7.05
N LYS A 181 -15.75 13.59 6.54
CA LYS A 181 -17.06 13.61 5.86
C LYS A 181 -17.09 12.45 4.87
N ARG A 182 -18.11 11.60 4.98
CA ARG A 182 -18.38 10.54 4.00
C ARG A 182 -18.67 11.19 2.65
N VAL A 183 -17.62 11.43 1.87
CA VAL A 183 -17.74 11.89 0.49
C VAL A 183 -18.11 10.66 -0.33
N VAL A 184 -19.20 10.73 -1.09
CA VAL A 184 -19.55 9.66 -2.03
C VAL A 184 -18.60 9.77 -3.22
N PHE A 185 -17.66 8.84 -3.31
CA PHE A 185 -16.69 8.79 -4.40
C PHE A 185 -17.31 8.16 -5.64
N ASP A 186 -16.91 8.65 -6.81
CA ASP A 186 -17.39 8.11 -8.07
C ASP A 186 -16.27 7.47 -8.92
N ALA A 187 -16.73 6.94 -10.04
CA ALA A 187 -15.96 6.47 -11.17
C ALA A 187 -14.71 7.31 -11.53
N ILE A 188 -14.86 8.64 -11.55
CA ILE A 188 -13.82 9.56 -11.99
C ILE A 188 -12.78 9.69 -10.90
N ASP A 189 -13.19 9.73 -9.63
CA ASP A 189 -12.27 9.74 -8.48
C ASP A 189 -11.35 8.51 -8.52
N LEU A 190 -11.93 7.33 -8.75
CA LEU A 190 -11.18 6.08 -8.93
C LEU A 190 -10.27 6.08 -10.15
N GLY A 191 -10.73 6.65 -11.27
CA GLY A 191 -9.91 6.84 -12.46
C GLY A 191 -8.74 7.79 -12.24
N ILE A 192 -8.89 8.82 -11.41
CA ILE A 192 -7.78 9.69 -11.01
C ILE A 192 -6.79 8.90 -10.15
N ILE A 193 -7.26 8.14 -9.16
CA ILE A 193 -6.40 7.27 -8.33
C ILE A 193 -5.62 6.27 -9.20
N LYS A 194 -6.24 5.68 -10.23
CA LYS A 194 -5.57 4.80 -11.22
C LYS A 194 -4.30 5.43 -11.78
N GLU A 195 -4.44 6.64 -12.33
CA GLU A 195 -3.34 7.30 -13.01
C GLU A 195 -2.28 7.78 -12.01
N LEU A 196 -2.69 8.15 -10.80
CA LEU A 196 -1.77 8.52 -9.71
C LEU A 196 -1.02 7.31 -9.12
N GLU A 197 -1.60 6.11 -9.17
CA GLU A 197 -0.88 4.87 -8.81
C GLU A 197 0.26 4.57 -9.78
N LYS A 198 0.13 4.95 -11.06
CA LYS A 198 1.19 4.77 -12.06
C LYS A 198 2.31 5.80 -11.86
N ASN A 199 1.92 7.05 -11.63
CA ASN A 199 2.84 8.15 -11.39
C ASN A 199 2.16 9.27 -10.60
N ALA A 200 2.58 9.46 -9.35
CA ALA A 200 2.02 10.51 -8.49
C ALA A 200 2.22 11.94 -9.04
N PHE A 201 3.24 12.15 -9.89
CA PHE A 201 3.59 13.46 -10.46
C PHE A 201 3.11 13.65 -11.91
N VAL A 202 2.13 12.87 -12.36
CA VAL A 202 1.49 13.07 -13.67
C VAL A 202 0.82 14.44 -13.75
N LYS A 203 0.75 15.05 -14.94
CA LYS A 203 0.05 16.33 -15.13
C LYS A 203 -1.45 16.10 -15.17
N GLN A 204 -2.24 17.00 -14.59
CA GLN A 204 -3.71 16.92 -14.64
C GLN A 204 -4.25 16.82 -16.09
N ALA A 205 -3.67 17.55 -17.04
CA ALA A 205 -4.07 17.46 -18.44
C ALA A 205 -3.86 16.06 -19.06
N GLU A 206 -2.81 15.35 -18.63
CA GLU A 206 -2.54 13.98 -19.07
C GLU A 206 -3.53 12.99 -18.44
N ILE A 207 -3.88 13.17 -17.16
CA ILE A 207 -4.95 12.38 -16.51
C ILE A 207 -6.29 12.62 -17.24
N ALA A 208 -6.66 13.88 -17.49
CA ALA A 208 -7.91 14.22 -18.16
C ALA A 208 -8.01 13.56 -19.56
N ARG A 209 -6.91 13.58 -20.31
CA ARG A 209 -6.80 12.90 -21.61
C ARG A 209 -6.92 11.38 -21.47
N ALA A 210 -6.24 10.77 -20.50
CA ALA A 210 -6.31 9.33 -20.25
C ALA A 210 -7.72 8.88 -19.84
N LEU A 211 -8.46 9.75 -19.14
CA LEU A 211 -9.84 9.50 -18.71
C LEU A 211 -10.88 9.91 -19.77
N GLY A 212 -10.49 10.58 -20.86
CA GLY A 212 -11.44 11.07 -21.86
C GLY A 212 -12.43 12.10 -21.30
N ILE A 213 -12.02 12.92 -20.34
CA ILE A 213 -12.86 13.97 -19.73
C ILE A 213 -12.23 15.36 -19.91
N SER A 214 -13.04 16.41 -19.74
CA SER A 214 -12.53 17.79 -19.78
C SER A 214 -11.61 18.09 -18.57
N LEU A 215 -10.61 18.95 -18.77
CA LEU A 215 -9.72 19.38 -17.69
C LEU A 215 -10.48 20.08 -16.55
N GLY A 216 -11.55 20.81 -16.87
CA GLY A 216 -12.41 21.44 -15.86
C GLY A 216 -13.09 20.41 -14.95
N LYS A 217 -13.64 19.34 -15.55
CA LYS A 217 -14.24 18.23 -14.79
C LYS A 217 -13.20 17.56 -13.90
N LEU A 218 -12.03 17.23 -14.45
CA LEU A 218 -10.94 16.65 -13.67
C LEU A 218 -10.53 17.55 -12.49
N ARG A 219 -10.33 18.85 -12.72
CA ARG A 219 -9.94 19.81 -11.66
C ARG A 219 -10.92 19.84 -10.50
N ARG A 220 -12.22 19.74 -10.78
CA ARG A 220 -13.27 19.68 -9.75
C ARG A 220 -13.06 18.46 -8.84
N HIS A 221 -12.97 17.26 -9.41
CA HIS A 221 -12.75 16.01 -8.65
C HIS A 221 -11.40 16.00 -7.92
N ALA A 222 -10.34 16.42 -8.60
CA ALA A 222 -8.98 16.51 -8.07
C ALA A 222 -8.83 17.45 -6.87
N ASN A 223 -9.68 18.48 -6.76
CA ASN A 223 -9.63 19.45 -5.65
C ASN A 223 -10.64 19.14 -4.55
N LEU A 224 -11.82 18.61 -4.89
CA LEU A 224 -12.93 18.46 -3.95
C LEU A 224 -13.12 17.05 -3.40
N HIS A 225 -12.67 16.00 -4.11
CA HIS A 225 -12.97 14.62 -3.74
C HIS A 225 -11.67 13.84 -3.45
N VAL A 226 -10.78 13.78 -4.43
CA VAL A 226 -9.56 12.96 -4.39
C VAL A 226 -8.63 13.26 -3.19
N PRO A 227 -8.48 14.50 -2.71
CA PRO A 227 -7.62 14.78 -1.55
C PRO A 227 -8.05 14.06 -0.26
N TYR A 228 -9.34 13.71 -0.13
CA TYR A 228 -9.85 12.94 1.02
C TYR A 228 -9.48 11.45 0.96
N LEU A 229 -9.19 10.93 -0.23
CA LEU A 229 -8.80 9.53 -0.46
C LEU A 229 -7.31 9.30 -0.28
N ILE A 230 -6.50 10.25 -0.71
CA ILE A 230 -5.04 10.13 -0.71
C ILE A 230 -4.52 10.19 0.74
N LYS A 231 -3.53 9.37 1.06
CA LYS A 231 -2.78 9.34 2.32
C LYS A 231 -1.34 9.75 2.17
N GLY A 232 -0.88 10.07 0.96
CA GLY A 232 0.48 10.53 0.72
C GLY A 232 0.99 10.18 -0.65
N ILE A 233 2.16 10.73 -0.97
CA ILE A 233 3.01 10.27 -2.07
C ILE A 233 4.14 9.46 -1.47
N ARG A 234 4.34 8.24 -1.95
CA ARG A 234 5.32 7.29 -1.45
C ARG A 234 6.21 6.74 -2.56
N LEU A 235 7.30 6.10 -2.15
CA LEU A 235 8.10 5.27 -3.05
C LEU A 235 7.31 4.03 -3.47
N MET A 236 7.19 3.81 -4.78
CA MET A 236 6.50 2.68 -5.39
C MET A 236 7.26 1.38 -5.19
N SER A 237 8.58 1.43 -5.40
CA SER A 237 9.53 0.33 -5.23
C SER A 237 10.70 0.84 -4.40
N LEU A 238 11.12 0.05 -3.42
CA LEU A 238 12.28 0.39 -2.60
C LEU A 238 13.55 -0.03 -3.37
N PRO A 239 14.59 0.81 -3.47
CA PRO A 239 15.83 0.44 -4.14
C PRO A 239 16.54 -0.79 -3.54
N LEU A 240 16.16 -1.17 -2.32
CA LEU A 240 16.57 -2.39 -1.62
C LEU A 240 16.02 -3.69 -2.25
N TYR A 241 15.11 -3.60 -3.23
CA TYR A 241 14.45 -4.75 -3.84
C TYR A 241 15.41 -5.79 -4.47
N PRO A 242 16.40 -5.38 -5.28
CA PRO A 242 17.36 -6.32 -5.86
C PRO A 242 18.20 -7.04 -4.78
N GLU A 243 18.52 -6.37 -3.68
CA GLU A 243 19.36 -6.92 -2.60
C GLU A 243 18.68 -8.05 -1.84
N ALA A 244 17.35 -8.06 -1.79
CA ALA A 244 16.59 -9.17 -1.21
C ALA A 244 16.46 -10.38 -2.16
N LEU A 245 17.08 -10.32 -3.36
CA LEU A 245 17.05 -11.37 -4.38
C LEU A 245 15.62 -11.84 -4.68
N GLY A 246 14.71 -10.87 -4.81
CA GLY A 246 13.32 -11.16 -5.12
C GLY A 246 12.52 -11.81 -3.99
N THR A 247 13.03 -11.87 -2.75
CA THR A 247 12.31 -12.50 -1.63
C THR A 247 11.53 -11.48 -0.82
N SER A 248 10.25 -11.74 -0.53
CA SER A 248 9.54 -11.09 0.58
C SER A 248 8.94 -12.08 1.55
N LEU A 249 8.98 -11.73 2.82
CA LEU A 249 8.32 -12.43 3.91
C LEU A 249 6.96 -11.77 4.18
N LEU A 250 5.89 -12.54 4.04
CA LEU A 250 4.54 -12.20 4.48
C LEU A 250 4.34 -12.80 5.87
N VAL A 251 3.89 -11.99 6.82
CA VAL A 251 3.67 -12.38 8.21
C VAL A 251 2.25 -12.03 8.60
N LEU A 252 1.46 -13.01 9.04
CA LEU A 252 0.20 -12.75 9.73
C LEU A 252 0.46 -12.40 11.19
N ILE A 253 -0.28 -11.41 11.69
CA ILE A 253 -0.19 -10.91 13.05
C ILE A 253 -1.56 -11.07 13.68
N LYS A 254 -1.60 -11.58 14.91
CA LYS A 254 -2.83 -11.72 15.69
C LYS A 254 -2.68 -11.08 17.07
N SER A 255 -3.74 -10.49 17.57
CA SER A 255 -3.86 -9.97 18.93
C SER A 255 -5.33 -10.02 19.33
N GLU A 256 -5.60 -9.99 20.63
CA GLU A 256 -6.96 -9.81 21.15
C GLU A 256 -7.45 -8.37 20.92
N ASP A 257 -6.54 -7.40 20.80
CA ASP A 257 -6.85 -5.98 20.61
C ASP A 257 -6.52 -5.49 19.18
N ALA A 258 -7.52 -4.97 18.48
CA ALA A 258 -7.37 -4.32 17.17
C ALA A 258 -6.40 -3.13 17.22
N SER A 259 -6.37 -2.40 18.35
CA SER A 259 -5.51 -1.23 18.54
C SER A 259 -4.02 -1.60 18.52
N VAL A 260 -3.67 -2.75 19.10
CA VAL A 260 -2.29 -3.29 19.14
C VAL A 260 -1.80 -3.54 17.72
N VAL A 261 -2.58 -4.24 16.90
CA VAL A 261 -2.21 -4.53 15.52
C VAL A 261 -2.10 -3.27 14.67
N ARG A 262 -3.05 -2.34 14.82
CA ARG A 262 -3.01 -1.05 14.10
C ARG A 262 -1.73 -0.29 14.42
N LYS A 263 -1.40 -0.12 15.70
CA LYS A 263 -0.19 0.57 16.17
C LYS A 263 1.09 -0.11 15.68
N LEU A 264 1.16 -1.44 15.79
CA LEU A 264 2.28 -2.20 15.26
C LEU A 264 2.44 -1.97 13.76
N CYS A 265 1.35 -2.05 12.98
CA CYS A 265 1.38 -1.79 11.54
C CYS A 265 1.90 -0.38 11.23
N GLU A 266 1.48 0.63 11.99
CA GLU A 266 1.92 2.02 11.83
C GLU A 266 3.42 2.20 12.10
N ALA A 267 3.95 1.52 13.10
CA ALA A 267 5.38 1.49 13.41
C ALA A 267 6.17 0.74 12.33
N LEU A 268 5.73 -0.46 11.95
CA LEU A 268 6.42 -1.33 10.99
C LEU A 268 6.63 -0.65 9.64
N VAL A 269 5.61 0.03 9.08
CA VAL A 269 5.75 0.66 7.76
C VAL A 269 6.75 1.82 7.71
N THR A 270 7.28 2.26 8.85
CA THR A 270 8.38 3.24 8.92
C THR A 270 9.75 2.62 8.67
N HIS A 271 9.88 1.29 8.77
CA HIS A 271 11.15 0.60 8.56
C HIS A 271 11.47 0.48 7.06
N PRO A 272 12.74 0.63 6.64
CA PRO A 272 13.14 0.53 5.22
C PRO A 272 12.88 -0.83 4.58
N THR A 273 12.65 -1.89 5.34
CA THR A 273 12.36 -3.24 4.80
C THR A 273 10.87 -3.54 4.71
N VAL A 274 9.97 -2.70 5.23
CA VAL A 274 8.53 -3.00 5.21
C VAL A 274 7.88 -2.37 3.99
N ILE A 275 7.32 -3.22 3.12
CA ILE A 275 6.64 -2.78 1.89
C ILE A 275 5.23 -2.28 2.20
N SER A 276 4.51 -3.04 3.03
CA SER A 276 3.16 -2.69 3.44
C SER A 276 2.74 -3.50 4.64
N CYS A 277 1.85 -2.91 5.43
CA CYS A 277 1.05 -3.60 6.43
C CYS A 277 -0.43 -3.43 6.09
N ALA A 278 -1.27 -4.34 6.56
CA ALA A 278 -2.72 -4.24 6.45
C ALA A 278 -3.35 -4.83 7.69
N TYR A 279 -4.51 -4.30 8.10
CA TYR A 279 -5.16 -4.69 9.35
C TYR A 279 -6.68 -4.65 9.22
N ARG A 280 -7.35 -5.38 10.11
CA ARG A 280 -8.78 -5.25 10.36
C ARG A 280 -9.04 -4.15 11.38
N ASN A 281 -10.12 -3.39 11.17
CA ASN A 281 -10.50 -2.30 12.08
C ASN A 281 -11.27 -2.80 13.31
N ASP A 282 -11.81 -4.02 13.22
CA ASP A 282 -12.77 -4.61 14.17
C ASP A 282 -12.21 -5.80 14.96
N SER A 283 -10.98 -6.23 14.64
CA SER A 283 -10.33 -7.37 15.26
C SER A 283 -8.82 -7.19 15.24
N GLY A 284 -8.10 -7.83 16.16
CA GLY A 284 -6.64 -7.83 16.19
C GLY A 284 -6.02 -8.72 15.11
N LEU A 285 -6.47 -8.62 13.86
CA LEU A 285 -5.89 -9.33 12.72
C LEU A 285 -5.15 -8.37 11.82
N GLY A 286 -3.91 -8.69 11.48
CA GLY A 286 -3.09 -7.93 10.55
C GLY A 286 -2.14 -8.78 9.73
N MET A 287 -1.53 -8.16 8.74
CA MET A 287 -0.52 -8.78 7.90
C MET A 287 0.56 -7.75 7.56
N ALA A 288 1.83 -8.13 7.67
CA ALA A 288 2.97 -7.33 7.28
C ALA A 288 3.73 -8.01 6.14
N GLN A 289 4.23 -7.21 5.19
CA GLN A 289 5.09 -7.67 4.10
C GLN A 289 6.46 -7.01 4.22
N PHE A 290 7.48 -7.83 4.47
CA PHE A 290 8.88 -7.43 4.55
C PHE A 290 9.61 -7.82 3.28
N ILE A 291 10.49 -6.96 2.78
CA ILE A 291 11.48 -7.31 1.80
C ILE A 291 12.82 -7.54 2.46
N ILE A 292 13.22 -8.80 2.52
CA ILE A 292 14.41 -9.26 3.22
C ILE A 292 14.99 -10.45 2.47
N PRO A 293 16.32 -10.63 2.48
CA PRO A 293 16.93 -11.85 1.96
C PRO A 293 16.50 -13.05 2.81
N PHE A 294 16.50 -14.25 2.22
CA PHE A 294 16.12 -15.49 2.90
C PHE A 294 16.89 -15.71 4.21
N SER A 295 18.18 -15.35 4.25
CA SER A 295 19.04 -15.44 5.44
C SER A 295 18.53 -14.65 6.65
N MET A 296 17.72 -13.62 6.42
CA MET A 296 17.16 -12.76 7.48
C MET A 296 15.82 -13.23 8.02
N VAL A 297 15.17 -14.22 7.38
CA VAL A 297 13.81 -14.65 7.75
C VAL A 297 13.73 -15.09 9.20
N ARG A 298 14.68 -15.92 9.64
CA ARG A 298 14.76 -16.37 11.04
C ARG A 298 14.93 -15.20 12.01
N PHE A 299 15.85 -14.29 11.71
CA PHE A 299 16.10 -13.12 12.56
C PHE A 299 14.85 -12.24 12.69
N VAL A 300 14.17 -11.93 11.58
CA VAL A 300 12.95 -11.11 11.59
C VAL A 300 11.81 -11.81 12.33
N THR A 301 11.70 -13.13 12.18
CA THR A 301 10.73 -13.96 12.91
C THR A 301 10.97 -13.86 14.41
N GLU A 302 12.18 -14.16 14.87
CA GLU A 302 12.54 -14.11 16.29
C GLU A 302 12.42 -12.69 16.87
N PHE A 303 12.72 -11.66 16.06
CA PHE A 303 12.50 -10.26 16.44
C PHE A 303 11.02 -9.99 16.71
N LEU A 304 10.14 -10.36 15.78
CA LEU A 304 8.70 -10.15 15.92
C LEU A 304 8.09 -11.00 17.04
N GLU A 305 8.54 -12.24 17.24
CA GLU A 305 8.11 -13.10 18.35
C GLU A 305 8.45 -12.45 19.71
N LYS A 306 9.66 -11.90 19.86
CA LYS A 306 10.08 -11.21 21.09
C LYS A 306 9.26 -9.95 21.37
N VAL A 307 9.10 -9.10 20.35
CA VAL A 307 8.28 -7.89 20.45
C VAL A 307 6.82 -8.26 20.72
N GLY A 308 6.32 -9.34 20.12
CA GLY A 308 4.96 -9.85 20.33
C GLY A 308 4.68 -10.25 21.76
N ALA A 309 5.62 -10.98 22.39
CA ALA A 309 5.53 -11.35 23.79
C ALA A 309 5.51 -10.14 24.74
N GLU A 310 6.17 -9.04 24.38
CA GLU A 310 6.22 -7.81 25.19
C GLU A 310 4.95 -6.94 25.03
N TYR A 311 4.34 -6.93 23.84
CA TYR A 311 3.25 -6.00 23.49
C TYR A 311 1.89 -6.66 23.19
N GLY A 312 1.75 -7.97 23.45
CA GLY A 312 0.47 -8.67 23.38
C GLY A 312 0.00 -8.99 21.96
N PHE A 313 0.91 -9.42 21.08
CA PHE A 313 0.56 -9.96 19.78
C PHE A 313 1.37 -11.22 19.46
N GLU A 314 0.86 -12.01 18.53
CA GLU A 314 1.46 -13.26 18.08
C GLU A 314 1.79 -13.22 16.60
N VAL A 315 2.91 -13.84 16.25
CA VAL A 315 3.28 -14.19 14.89
C VAL A 315 3.54 -15.69 14.88
N SER A 316 2.66 -16.46 14.23
CA SER A 316 2.86 -17.92 14.13
C SER A 316 3.73 -18.26 12.92
N ARG A 317 4.65 -19.22 13.07
CA ARG A 317 5.50 -19.73 12.00
C ARG A 317 4.71 -20.36 10.86
N ASP A 318 3.54 -20.93 11.17
CA ASP A 318 2.61 -21.48 10.17
C ASP A 318 1.86 -20.38 9.41
N MET A 319 2.01 -19.13 9.85
CA MET A 319 1.40 -17.95 9.26
C MET A 319 2.44 -17.02 8.64
N MET A 320 3.56 -17.61 8.23
CA MET A 320 4.62 -16.94 7.48
C MET A 320 4.79 -17.56 6.11
N TRP A 321 4.91 -16.71 5.09
CA TRP A 321 5.02 -17.14 3.71
C TRP A 321 6.13 -16.38 3.01
N LEU A 322 6.97 -17.11 2.28
CA LEU A 322 7.98 -16.51 1.42
C LEU A 322 7.40 -16.38 0.02
N SER A 323 7.29 -15.16 -0.47
CA SER A 323 6.84 -14.89 -1.82
C SER A 323 7.99 -14.42 -2.70
N ASN A 324 8.01 -14.87 -3.94
CA ASN A 324 8.92 -14.35 -4.95
C ASN A 324 8.30 -13.10 -5.61
N ILE A 325 8.93 -11.95 -5.37
CA ILE A 325 8.53 -10.62 -5.86
C ILE A 325 8.81 -10.48 -7.37
N GLU A 326 9.84 -11.12 -7.91
CA GLU A 326 10.22 -11.01 -9.33
C GLU A 326 9.13 -11.59 -10.23
N PHE A 327 8.48 -12.66 -9.79
CA PHE A 327 7.34 -13.25 -10.50
C PHE A 327 5.99 -12.63 -10.12
N SER A 328 6.00 -11.53 -9.34
CA SER A 328 4.76 -10.88 -8.94
C SER A 328 4.19 -10.00 -10.06
N LYS A 329 2.89 -10.16 -10.34
CA LYS A 329 2.13 -9.25 -11.22
C LYS A 329 1.31 -8.31 -10.36
N ARG A 330 1.36 -7.01 -10.63
CA ARG A 330 0.60 -5.97 -9.93
C ARG A 330 -0.24 -5.17 -10.92
N TYR A 331 -1.47 -4.85 -10.55
CA TYR A 331 -2.43 -4.09 -11.37
C TYR A 331 -2.82 -2.80 -10.65
N THR A 332 -3.26 -1.76 -11.35
CA THR A 332 -3.79 -0.55 -10.71
C THR A 332 -5.25 -0.77 -10.29
N LEU A 333 -5.78 0.10 -9.44
CA LEU A 333 -7.20 0.39 -9.46
C LEU A 333 -7.50 1.09 -10.76
N PRO A 334 -8.60 0.79 -11.44
CA PRO A 334 -9.33 -0.46 -11.35
C PRO A 334 -8.58 -1.62 -12.06
N TYR A 335 -8.88 -2.84 -11.61
CA TYR A 335 -8.06 -4.07 -11.59
C TYR A 335 -7.73 -4.75 -12.94
N LYS A 336 -7.10 -5.95 -12.85
CA LYS A 336 -6.60 -6.80 -13.95
C LYS A 336 -7.44 -6.83 -15.23
N ARG A 337 -8.75 -7.04 -15.14
CA ARG A 337 -9.65 -7.17 -16.32
C ARG A 337 -10.46 -5.91 -16.61
N TRP A 338 -10.16 -4.82 -15.94
CA TRP A 338 -10.96 -3.61 -16.08
C TRP A 338 -11.04 -3.08 -17.50
N GLU A 339 -9.93 -3.08 -18.23
CA GLU A 339 -9.88 -2.58 -19.60
C GLU A 339 -10.65 -3.47 -20.60
N GLU A 340 -10.98 -4.72 -20.22
CA GLU A 340 -11.85 -5.61 -20.98
C GLU A 340 -13.34 -5.25 -20.79
N TYR A 341 -13.72 -4.68 -19.64
CA TYR A 341 -15.11 -4.32 -19.31
C TYR A 341 -15.43 -2.83 -19.48
N VAL A 342 -14.42 -1.98 -19.57
CA VAL A 342 -14.58 -0.55 -19.86
C VAL A 342 -13.66 -0.23 -21.04
N PRO A 343 -14.12 -0.44 -22.28
CA PRO A 343 -13.34 -0.13 -23.47
C PRO A 343 -12.88 1.34 -23.43
N LYS A 344 -11.74 1.63 -24.07
CA LYS A 344 -11.02 2.92 -24.10
C LYS A 344 -11.79 4.15 -24.63
N MET A 345 -13.11 4.12 -24.70
CA MET A 345 -13.94 5.27 -25.07
C MET A 345 -14.89 5.62 -23.93
N SER A 346 -14.65 6.80 -23.32
CA SER A 346 -15.44 7.46 -22.29
C SER A 346 -15.88 6.57 -21.14
N TRP A 347 -15.28 6.77 -19.97
CA TRP A 347 -15.67 6.12 -18.71
C TRP A 347 -17.19 6.18 -18.51
N ASN A 348 -17.90 5.08 -18.75
CA ASN A 348 -19.33 5.01 -18.51
C ASN A 348 -19.57 4.88 -17.01
N ILE A 349 -19.89 6.01 -16.37
CA ILE A 349 -20.10 6.12 -14.91
C ILE A 349 -21.09 5.08 -14.38
N ASN A 350 -22.07 4.65 -15.18
CA ASN A 350 -23.07 3.66 -14.76
C ASN A 350 -22.50 2.24 -14.70
N GLU A 351 -21.62 1.88 -15.63
CA GLU A 351 -20.97 0.57 -15.67
C GLU A 351 -19.96 0.42 -14.52
N LEU A 352 -19.31 1.53 -14.16
CA LEU A 352 -18.44 1.65 -13.00
C LEU A 352 -19.20 1.47 -11.70
N ARG A 353 -20.35 2.14 -11.58
CA ARG A 353 -21.28 1.92 -10.46
C ARG A 353 -21.72 0.45 -10.38
N ARG A 354 -22.04 -0.19 -11.51
CA ARG A 354 -22.42 -1.61 -11.56
C ARG A 354 -21.31 -2.57 -11.11
N ILE A 355 -20.05 -2.28 -11.46
CA ILE A 355 -18.90 -3.11 -11.04
C ILE A 355 -18.65 -2.99 -9.52
N PHE A 356 -18.82 -1.79 -8.95
CA PHE A 356 -18.61 -1.55 -7.53
C PHE A 356 -19.85 -1.80 -6.66
N SER A 357 -21.07 -1.82 -7.22
CA SER A 357 -22.30 -2.18 -6.51
C SER A 357 -22.44 -3.69 -6.26
N GLY A 358 -21.56 -4.52 -6.83
CA GLY A 358 -21.45 -5.95 -6.52
C GLY A 358 -22.59 -6.83 -7.03
N PHE A 359 -23.67 -6.25 -7.55
CA PHE A 359 -24.86 -6.96 -8.02
C PHE A 359 -25.51 -6.18 -9.18
N GLU A 360 -25.44 -6.77 -10.37
CA GLU A 360 -26.61 -7.18 -11.15
C GLU A 360 -26.36 -8.60 -11.64
#